data_AF-A0A843G0T7-F1
#
_entry.id   AF-A0A843G0T7-F1
#
_cell.length_a   1.000
_cell.length_b   1.000
_cell.length_c   1.000
_cell.angle_alpha   90.00
_cell.angle_beta   90.00
_cell.angle_gamma   90.00
#
_symmetry.space_group_name_H-M   'P 1'
#
loop_
_entity.id
_entity.type
_entity.pdbx_description
1 polymer ?
#
loop_
_entity_poly.entity_id
_entity_poly.type
_entity_poly.pdbx_seq_one_letter_code
_entity_poly.pdbx_strand_id
1 'polypeptide(L)'
;VITISWYMLDYPSQNTIALSIVLTGTIPSMPTSGEKAIFSIEQIGENGNTITGSHYEVDVMIVIPEDIDKLRAIVESDLNTFDTEITDKLKTGVDVSQAQAKYDAAREKWIQSATASYATAKVLLDDAQKLITEGKTQLEKSWAQKSIDETTAALEKTAYYITDFKVNRSMTNDPKVLNIETKVESAQSSLNSANGLMANENYAQAYTVAETAHQKASEALASAEALYAEVSKGIIPDMGGAGIFVIIGIVVIIAIVGFFVYRRKTSWDELG
;
A
#
# COMPACT_ATOMS: atom_id res chain seq x y z
N VAL A 1 40.56 21.39 -17.56
CA VAL A 1 41.66 20.46 -17.87
C VAL A 1 42.87 20.92 -17.08
N ILE A 2 43.26 20.20 -16.03
CA ILE A 2 44.53 20.41 -15.34
C ILE A 2 45.43 19.28 -15.81
N THR A 3 46.40 19.61 -16.66
CA THR A 3 47.42 18.67 -17.13
C THR A 3 48.66 18.85 -16.26
N ILE A 4 49.01 17.84 -15.45
CA ILE A 4 50.29 17.82 -14.73
C ILE A 4 51.29 17.14 -15.66
N SER A 5 52.19 17.93 -16.24
CA SER A 5 53.03 17.50 -17.36
C SER A 5 54.30 16.74 -16.97
N TRP A 6 54.69 16.72 -15.68
CA TRP A 6 55.77 15.89 -15.13
C TRP A 6 55.97 16.13 -13.62
N TYR A 7 56.42 15.11 -12.89
CA TYR A 7 57.09 15.25 -11.59
C TYR A 7 58.30 14.30 -11.57
N MET A 8 59.41 14.72 -10.96
CA MET A 8 60.64 13.93 -10.87
C MET A 8 60.72 13.28 -9.49
N LEU A 9 60.75 11.95 -9.45
CA LEU A 9 61.02 11.16 -8.24
C LEU A 9 62.54 10.98 -8.11
N ASP A 10 63.17 11.69 -7.17
CA ASP A 10 64.57 11.47 -6.80
C ASP A 10 64.65 10.46 -5.63
N TYR A 11 65.69 9.63 -5.62
CA TYR A 11 65.86 8.49 -4.72
C TYR A 11 66.86 8.82 -3.59
N PRO A 12 66.42 9.13 -2.36
CA PRO A 12 67.27 8.98 -1.20
C PRO A 12 67.34 7.51 -0.78
N SER A 13 68.55 7.09 -0.42
CA SER A 13 68.99 5.71 -0.19
C SER A 13 68.37 4.98 1.02
N GLN A 14 67.26 5.47 1.61
CA GLN A 14 66.54 4.76 2.66
C GLN A 14 65.02 4.75 2.46
N ASN A 15 64.53 3.51 2.43
CA ASN A 15 63.18 2.96 2.53
C ASN A 15 61.97 3.91 2.56
N THR A 16 61.14 3.70 1.53
CA THR A 16 59.77 4.17 1.30
C THR A 16 59.66 5.59 0.75
N ILE A 17 59.46 5.67 -0.57
CA ILE A 17 59.13 6.90 -1.27
C ILE A 17 57.61 7.10 -1.20
N ALA A 18 57.18 8.22 -0.64
CA ALA A 18 55.78 8.61 -0.58
C ALA A 18 55.55 9.86 -1.44
N LEU A 19 54.63 9.77 -2.40
CA LEU A 19 54.15 10.91 -3.17
C LEU A 19 52.82 11.36 -2.53
N SER A 20 52.76 12.63 -2.10
CA SER A 20 51.53 13.25 -1.62
C SER A 20 51.11 14.34 -2.60
N ILE A 21 49.88 14.25 -3.11
CA ILE A 21 49.28 15.24 -4.00
C ILE A 21 48.01 15.74 -3.35
N VAL A 22 47.87 17.07 -3.22
CA VAL A 22 46.63 17.72 -2.80
C VAL A 22 46.07 18.48 -3.99
N LEU A 23 44.91 18.07 -4.47
CA LEU A 23 44.19 18.75 -5.56
C LEU A 23 43.03 19.55 -4.98
N THR A 24 42.91 20.81 -5.39
CA THR A 24 41.77 21.66 -5.07
C THR A 24 41.24 22.23 -6.37
N GLY A 25 39.92 22.12 -6.57
CA GLY A 25 39.26 22.62 -7.76
C GLY A 25 37.79 22.87 -7.51
N THR A 26 37.19 23.69 -8.37
CA THR A 26 35.74 23.90 -8.42
C THR A 26 35.14 23.06 -9.52
N ILE A 27 34.07 22.33 -9.21
CA ILE A 27 33.30 21.60 -10.22
C ILE A 27 32.52 22.65 -11.05
N PRO A 28 32.61 22.63 -12.40
CA PRO A 28 31.85 23.55 -13.24
C PRO A 28 30.35 23.36 -13.06
N SER A 29 29.55 24.41 -13.28
CA SER A 29 28.09 24.31 -13.16
C SER A 29 27.57 23.23 -14.10
N MET A 30 26.87 22.24 -13.54
CA MET A 30 26.20 21.21 -14.32
C MET A 30 24.71 21.53 -14.48
N PRO A 31 24.02 20.96 -15.48
CA PRO A 31 22.58 21.17 -15.64
C PRO A 31 21.72 20.28 -14.74
N THR A 32 22.23 19.11 -14.32
CA THR A 32 21.52 18.16 -13.42
C THR A 32 22.48 17.50 -12.43
N SER A 33 21.95 17.10 -11.27
CA SER A 33 22.66 16.28 -10.27
C SER A 33 23.03 14.91 -10.83
N GLY A 34 24.14 14.33 -10.37
CA GLY A 34 24.55 12.99 -10.79
C GLY A 34 25.96 12.61 -10.35
N GLU A 35 26.27 11.33 -10.46
CA GLU A 35 27.63 10.82 -10.25
C GLU A 35 28.54 11.30 -11.37
N LYS A 36 29.71 11.81 -10.98
CA LYS A 36 30.78 12.15 -11.90
C LYS A 36 32.11 11.72 -11.33
N ALA A 37 32.90 11.12 -12.21
CA ALA A 37 34.33 11.00 -12.03
C ALA A 37 34.94 12.39 -11.93
N ILE A 38 35.36 12.75 -10.72
CA ILE A 38 36.02 14.04 -10.47
C ILE A 38 37.54 13.90 -10.56
N PHE A 39 38.04 12.66 -10.51
CA PHE A 39 39.46 12.36 -10.50
C PHE A 39 39.71 10.95 -11.02
N SER A 40 40.69 10.80 -11.90
CA SER A 40 41.22 9.51 -12.30
C SER A 40 42.75 9.52 -12.34
N ILE A 41 43.35 8.38 -11.98
CA ILE A 41 44.78 8.10 -12.11
C ILE A 41 44.91 6.88 -13.03
N GLU A 42 45.80 6.97 -14.00
CA GLU A 42 46.18 5.83 -14.83
C GLU A 42 47.70 5.81 -15.06
N GLN A 43 48.29 4.62 -15.14
CA GLN A 43 49.70 4.47 -15.48
C GLN A 43 49.82 4.25 -16.99
N ILE A 44 50.63 5.07 -17.65
CA ILE A 44 50.92 4.95 -19.07
C ILE A 44 52.22 4.16 -19.26
N GLY A 45 52.15 3.09 -20.05
CA GLY A 45 53.31 2.26 -20.41
C GLY A 45 54.19 2.94 -21.47
N GLU A 46 55.37 2.36 -21.73
CA GLU A 46 56.35 2.90 -22.71
C GLU A 46 55.79 3.03 -24.13
N ASN A 47 54.76 2.24 -24.46
CA ASN A 47 54.05 2.28 -25.74
C ASN A 47 52.95 3.36 -25.81
N GLY A 48 52.80 4.18 -24.76
CA GLY A 48 51.75 5.20 -24.66
C GLY A 48 50.37 4.65 -24.29
N ASN A 49 50.23 3.35 -24.04
CA ASN A 49 48.96 2.75 -23.64
C ASN A 49 48.81 2.69 -22.12
N THR A 50 47.59 2.84 -21.62
CA THR A 50 47.28 2.61 -20.21
C THR A 50 47.58 1.16 -19.82
N ILE A 51 48.32 0.97 -18.72
CA ILE A 51 48.62 -0.35 -18.16
C ILE A 51 47.33 -0.93 -17.57
N THR A 52 46.99 -2.15 -17.97
CA THR A 52 45.80 -2.85 -17.48
C THR A 52 45.82 -2.95 -15.95
N GLY A 53 44.72 -2.56 -15.30
CA GLY A 53 44.58 -2.57 -13.84
C GLY A 53 45.21 -1.38 -13.12
N SER A 54 45.82 -0.43 -13.84
CA SER A 54 46.37 0.80 -13.25
C SER A 54 45.37 1.96 -13.16
N HIS A 55 44.18 1.79 -13.75
CA HIS A 55 43.14 2.81 -13.75
C HIS A 55 42.41 2.84 -12.40
N TYR A 56 42.38 4.02 -11.80
CA TYR A 56 41.66 4.32 -10.58
C TYR A 56 40.80 5.55 -10.79
N GLU A 57 39.54 5.52 -10.39
CA GLU A 57 38.57 6.60 -10.57
C GLU A 57 37.88 6.90 -9.23
N VAL A 58 37.66 8.18 -8.96
CA VAL A 58 36.90 8.66 -7.81
C VAL A 58 35.66 9.37 -8.32
N ASP A 59 34.53 8.71 -8.12
CA ASP A 59 33.20 9.27 -8.39
C ASP A 59 32.68 10.03 -7.17
N VAL A 60 32.12 11.20 -7.43
CA VAL A 60 31.41 12.00 -6.42
C VAL A 60 30.03 12.37 -6.96
N MET A 61 29.02 12.24 -6.09
CA MET A 61 27.68 12.73 -6.36
C MET A 61 27.67 14.25 -6.31
N ILE A 62 27.49 14.88 -7.47
CA ILE A 62 27.29 16.32 -7.58
C ILE A 62 25.81 16.59 -7.40
N VAL A 63 25.46 17.46 -6.45
CA VAL A 63 24.08 17.84 -6.18
C VAL A 63 23.86 19.30 -6.53
N ILE A 64 22.88 19.54 -7.41
CA ILE A 64 22.46 20.89 -7.80
C ILE A 64 21.32 21.32 -6.88
N PRO A 65 21.43 22.49 -6.22
CA PRO A 65 20.39 23.02 -5.35
C PRO A 65 18.99 23.05 -5.98
N GLU A 66 18.89 23.51 -7.23
CA GLU A 66 17.62 23.64 -7.96
C GLU A 66 16.89 22.32 -8.16
N ASP A 67 17.63 21.21 -8.33
CA ASP A 67 17.03 19.88 -8.46
C ASP A 67 16.43 19.42 -7.13
N ILE A 68 17.06 19.78 -6.01
CA ILE A 68 16.56 19.46 -4.67
C ILE A 68 15.30 20.28 -4.36
N ASP A 69 15.26 21.54 -4.77
CA ASP A 69 14.07 22.37 -4.60
C ASP A 69 12.88 21.84 -5.43
N LYS A 70 13.14 21.42 -6.68
CA LYS A 70 12.12 20.75 -7.51
C LYS A 70 11.64 19.44 -6.88
N LEU A 71 12.57 18.60 -6.43
CA LEU A 71 12.23 17.32 -5.78
C LEU A 71 11.41 17.56 -4.51
N ARG A 72 11.75 18.56 -3.70
CA ARG A 72 10.99 18.93 -2.51
C ARG A 72 9.56 19.32 -2.83
N ALA A 73 9.35 20.11 -3.90
CA ALA A 73 8.02 20.50 -4.34
C ALA A 73 7.19 19.31 -4.86
N ILE A 74 7.83 18.36 -5.55
CA ILE A 74 7.19 17.10 -5.97
C ILE A 74 6.74 16.31 -4.73
N VAL A 75 7.64 16.09 -3.76
CA VAL A 75 7.31 15.35 -2.53
C VAL A 75 6.20 16.04 -1.73
N GLU A 76 6.19 17.37 -1.66
CA GLU A 76 5.10 18.13 -1.03
C GLU A 76 3.75 17.89 -1.72
N SER A 77 3.72 17.94 -3.06
CA SER A 77 2.53 17.63 -3.84
C SER A 77 2.04 16.19 -3.61
N ASP A 78 2.97 15.23 -3.57
CA ASP A 78 2.66 13.82 -3.33
C ASP A 78 2.11 13.58 -1.91
N LEU A 79 2.68 14.25 -0.90
CA LEU A 79 2.15 14.24 0.47
C LEU A 79 0.73 14.79 0.52
N ASN A 80 0.47 15.96 -0.07
CA ASN A 80 -0.87 16.56 -0.07
C ASN A 80 -1.91 15.65 -0.76
N THR A 81 -1.50 14.99 -1.85
CA THR A 81 -2.35 14.02 -2.55
C THR A 81 -2.61 12.80 -1.66
N PHE A 82 -1.58 12.26 -1.02
CA PHE A 82 -1.70 11.08 -0.16
C PHE A 82 -2.55 11.35 1.09
N ASP A 83 -2.42 12.53 1.70
CA ASP A 83 -3.28 12.97 2.82
C ASP A 83 -4.76 13.04 2.42
N THR A 84 -5.04 13.55 1.22
CA THR A 84 -6.40 13.59 0.65
C THR A 84 -6.93 12.17 0.45
N GLU A 85 -6.14 11.28 -0.15
CA GLU A 85 -6.50 9.88 -0.35
C GLU A 85 -6.81 9.18 0.99
N ILE A 86 -5.96 9.33 2.00
CA ILE A 86 -6.18 8.80 3.36
C ILE A 86 -7.50 9.32 3.93
N THR A 87 -7.70 10.65 3.90
CA THR A 87 -8.88 11.29 4.47
C THR A 87 -10.16 10.82 3.79
N ASP A 88 -10.15 10.67 2.47
CA ASP A 88 -11.32 10.21 1.72
C ASP A 88 -11.64 8.73 1.98
N LYS A 89 -10.63 7.87 2.13
CA LYS A 89 -10.86 6.46 2.52
C LYS A 89 -11.30 6.31 3.97
N LEU A 90 -10.80 7.15 4.88
CA LEU A 90 -11.24 7.13 6.27
C LEU A 90 -12.74 7.43 6.38
N LYS A 91 -13.26 8.39 5.60
CA LYS A 91 -14.70 8.71 5.54
C LYS A 91 -15.57 7.52 5.10
N THR A 92 -15.02 6.59 4.33
CA THR A 92 -15.73 5.38 3.89
C THR A 92 -15.57 4.21 4.85
N GLY A 93 -14.93 4.42 6.01
CA GLY A 93 -14.73 3.43 7.06
C GLY A 93 -13.56 2.48 6.83
N VAL A 94 -12.65 2.80 5.91
CA VAL A 94 -11.39 2.05 5.74
C VAL A 94 -10.48 2.32 6.94
N ASP A 95 -9.82 1.28 7.43
CA ASP A 95 -8.73 1.43 8.40
C ASP A 95 -7.50 2.01 7.69
N VAL A 96 -7.16 3.25 8.02
CA VAL A 96 -6.04 3.98 7.41
C VAL A 96 -4.80 4.04 8.30
N SER A 97 -4.81 3.37 9.46
CA SER A 97 -3.75 3.50 10.49
C SER A 97 -2.34 3.27 9.94
N GLN A 98 -2.14 2.21 9.14
CA GLN A 98 -0.84 1.90 8.53
C GLN A 98 -0.43 2.91 7.46
N ALA A 99 -1.37 3.39 6.65
CA ALA A 99 -1.12 4.41 5.64
C ALA A 99 -0.76 5.75 6.29
N GLN A 100 -1.48 6.13 7.36
CA GLN A 100 -1.22 7.34 8.14
C GLN A 100 0.17 7.31 8.78
N ALA A 101 0.58 6.18 9.37
CA ALA A 101 1.92 6.05 9.95
C ALA A 101 3.03 6.26 8.90
N LYS A 102 2.83 5.76 7.67
CA LYS A 102 3.76 5.98 6.55
C LYS A 102 3.75 7.42 6.05
N TYR A 103 2.58 8.05 5.97
CA TYR A 103 2.46 9.47 5.65
C TYR A 103 3.21 10.33 6.67
N ASP A 104 3.02 10.09 7.97
CA ASP A 104 3.66 10.87 9.04
C ASP A 104 5.18 10.74 8.98
N ALA A 105 5.70 9.52 8.75
CA ALA A 105 7.12 9.29 8.56
C ALA A 105 7.67 9.97 7.30
N ALA A 106 6.95 9.92 6.18
CA ALA A 106 7.35 10.61 4.94
C ALA A 106 7.39 12.13 5.12
N ARG A 107 6.38 12.69 5.81
CA ARG A 107 6.30 14.10 6.13
C ARG A 107 7.45 14.54 7.02
N GLU A 108 7.84 13.73 8.00
CA GLU A 108 9.00 14.01 8.84
C GLU A 108 10.29 14.11 8.02
N LYS A 109 10.51 13.18 7.08
CA LYS A 109 11.66 13.22 6.16
C LYS A 109 11.67 14.46 5.28
N TRP A 110 10.51 14.84 4.75
CA TRP A 110 10.35 16.08 3.99
C TRP A 110 10.71 17.33 4.83
N ILE A 111 10.23 17.41 6.08
CA ILE A 111 10.57 18.51 7.01
C ILE A 111 12.09 18.53 7.30
N GLN A 112 12.69 17.38 7.62
CA GLN A 112 14.13 17.27 7.90
C GLN A 112 14.98 17.71 6.70
N SER A 113 14.52 17.45 5.47
CA SER A 113 15.24 17.83 4.24
C SER A 113 15.45 19.34 4.13
N ALA A 114 14.60 20.17 4.74
CA ALA A 114 14.63 21.63 4.62
C ALA A 114 15.88 22.27 5.23
N THR A 115 16.46 21.63 6.25
CA THR A 115 17.61 22.16 7.01
C THR A 115 18.89 21.36 6.77
N ALA A 116 18.81 20.29 5.99
CA ALA A 116 19.92 19.38 5.73
C ALA A 116 20.84 19.90 4.60
N SER A 117 22.06 19.34 4.52
CA SER A 117 22.91 19.53 3.35
C SER A 117 22.22 18.98 2.09
N TYR A 118 22.53 19.49 0.89
CA TYR A 118 21.85 19.05 -0.34
C TYR A 118 21.96 17.54 -0.60
N ALA A 119 23.12 16.93 -0.32
CA ALA A 119 23.30 15.48 -0.44
C ALA A 119 22.41 14.71 0.54
N THR A 120 22.32 15.17 1.79
CA THR A 120 21.44 14.58 2.80
C THR A 120 19.96 14.81 2.48
N ALA A 121 19.61 16.01 2.01
CA ALA A 121 18.24 16.37 1.62
C ALA A 121 17.75 15.47 0.48
N LYS A 122 18.60 15.15 -0.50
CA LYS A 122 18.26 14.19 -1.56
C LYS A 122 17.87 12.83 -0.99
N VAL A 123 18.70 12.26 -0.12
CA VAL A 123 18.44 10.94 0.50
C VAL A 123 17.13 10.97 1.30
N LEU A 124 16.90 12.03 2.09
CA LEU A 124 15.67 12.19 2.86
C LEU A 124 14.42 12.29 1.96
N LEU A 125 14.51 12.99 0.83
CA LEU A 125 13.40 13.12 -0.12
C LEU A 125 13.13 11.82 -0.88
N ASP A 126 14.18 11.08 -1.28
CA ASP A 126 14.04 9.74 -1.87
C ASP A 126 13.37 8.77 -0.88
N ASP A 127 13.77 8.80 0.40
CA ASP A 127 13.14 8.03 1.48
C ASP A 127 11.66 8.42 1.67
N ALA A 128 11.34 9.72 1.60
CA ALA A 128 9.97 10.21 1.70
C ALA A 128 9.09 9.67 0.56
N GLN A 129 9.59 9.69 -0.68
CA GLN A 129 8.86 9.14 -1.83
C GLN A 129 8.59 7.65 -1.66
N LYS A 130 9.59 6.88 -1.21
CA LYS A 130 9.43 5.46 -0.92
C LYS A 130 8.34 5.21 0.12
N LEU A 131 8.35 5.96 1.22
CA LEU A 131 7.35 5.85 2.29
C LEU A 131 5.94 6.22 1.78
N ILE A 132 5.81 7.22 0.92
CA ILE A 132 4.53 7.57 0.28
C ILE A 132 4.04 6.39 -0.58
N THR A 133 4.89 5.82 -1.44
CA THR A 133 4.52 4.67 -2.27
C THR A 133 4.07 3.48 -1.41
N GLU A 134 4.86 3.11 -0.40
CA GLU A 134 4.49 2.03 0.54
C GLU A 134 3.18 2.32 1.26
N GLY A 135 2.97 3.57 1.69
CA GLY A 135 1.76 4.01 2.35
C GLY A 135 0.52 3.89 1.44
N LYS A 136 0.63 4.32 0.18
CA LYS A 136 -0.44 4.16 -0.82
C LYS A 136 -0.78 2.69 -1.06
N THR A 137 0.23 1.82 -1.17
CA THR A 137 0.02 0.38 -1.27
C THR A 137 -0.74 -0.19 -0.06
N GLN A 138 -0.40 0.22 1.17
CA GLN A 138 -1.14 -0.20 2.37
C GLN A 138 -2.58 0.34 2.39
N LEU A 139 -2.80 1.55 1.89
CA LEU A 139 -4.13 2.14 1.78
C LEU A 139 -5.02 1.35 0.81
N GLU A 140 -4.49 1.02 -0.37
CA GLU A 140 -5.18 0.20 -1.36
C GLU A 140 -5.52 -1.20 -0.83
N LYS A 141 -4.56 -1.84 -0.15
CA LYS A 141 -4.76 -3.14 0.51
C LYS A 141 -5.91 -3.07 1.52
N SER A 142 -5.91 -2.06 2.38
CA SER A 142 -6.92 -1.90 3.43
C SER A 142 -8.30 -1.60 2.84
N TRP A 143 -8.35 -0.86 1.73
CA TRP A 143 -9.59 -0.58 1.02
C TRP A 143 -10.18 -1.83 0.36
N ALA A 144 -9.34 -2.63 -0.30
CA ALA A 144 -9.75 -3.93 -0.85
C ALA A 144 -10.22 -4.90 0.25
N GLN A 145 -9.48 -4.99 1.36
CA GLN A 145 -9.84 -5.85 2.48
C GLN A 145 -11.21 -5.49 3.06
N LYS A 146 -11.51 -4.20 3.22
CA LYS A 146 -12.82 -3.76 3.69
C LYS A 146 -13.96 -4.31 2.82
N SER A 147 -13.85 -4.16 1.50
CA SER A 147 -14.90 -4.63 0.56
C SER A 147 -15.04 -6.16 0.59
N ILE A 148 -13.93 -6.90 0.75
CA ILE A 148 -13.93 -8.37 0.96
C ILE A 148 -14.66 -8.74 2.25
N ASP A 149 -14.43 -8.01 3.34
CA ASP A 149 -15.09 -8.26 4.61
C ASP A 149 -16.59 -7.98 4.54
N GLU A 150 -16.98 -6.87 3.92
CA GLU A 150 -18.38 -6.49 3.73
C GLU A 150 -19.12 -7.51 2.85
N THR A 151 -18.47 -8.01 1.81
CA THR A 151 -18.98 -9.11 0.97
C THR A 151 -19.17 -10.38 1.80
N THR A 152 -18.15 -10.77 2.57
CA THR A 152 -18.18 -11.98 3.39
C THR A 152 -19.33 -11.92 4.40
N ALA A 153 -19.50 -10.78 5.09
CA ALA A 153 -20.59 -10.57 6.03
C ALA A 153 -21.98 -10.66 5.38
N ALA A 154 -22.14 -10.12 4.15
CA ALA A 154 -23.40 -10.22 3.42
C ALA A 154 -23.73 -11.68 3.02
N LEU A 155 -22.72 -12.44 2.59
CA LEU A 155 -22.87 -13.86 2.25
C LEU A 155 -23.22 -14.71 3.48
N GLU A 156 -22.56 -14.50 4.61
CA GLU A 156 -22.85 -15.21 5.86
C GLU A 156 -24.29 -14.96 6.34
N LYS A 157 -24.75 -13.70 6.28
CA LYS A 157 -26.16 -13.36 6.57
C LYS A 157 -27.12 -14.06 5.61
N THR A 158 -26.79 -14.11 4.32
CA THR A 158 -27.62 -14.78 3.32
C THR A 158 -27.67 -16.30 3.57
N ALA A 159 -26.55 -16.92 3.94
CA ALA A 159 -26.47 -18.34 4.26
C ALA A 159 -27.35 -18.72 5.47
N TYR A 160 -27.47 -17.84 6.47
CA TYR A 160 -28.43 -18.01 7.56
C TYR A 160 -29.88 -18.12 7.05
N TYR A 161 -30.30 -17.19 6.17
CA TYR A 161 -31.65 -17.21 5.61
C TYR A 161 -31.89 -18.45 4.73
N ILE A 162 -30.94 -18.82 3.87
CA ILE A 162 -31.02 -20.04 3.06
C ILE A 162 -31.20 -21.27 3.96
N THR A 163 -30.45 -21.35 5.07
CA THR A 163 -30.58 -22.45 6.03
C THR A 163 -31.98 -22.48 6.65
N ASP A 164 -32.52 -21.35 7.09
CA ASP A 164 -33.89 -21.27 7.63
C ASP A 164 -34.94 -21.72 6.61
N PHE A 165 -34.84 -21.25 5.36
CA PHE A 165 -35.75 -21.64 4.28
C PHE A 165 -35.74 -23.15 4.04
N LYS A 166 -34.55 -23.74 3.90
CA LYS A 166 -34.42 -25.16 3.53
C LYS A 166 -34.77 -26.09 4.70
N VAL A 167 -34.25 -25.78 5.89
CA VAL A 167 -34.35 -26.67 7.06
C VAL A 167 -35.65 -26.45 7.83
N ASN A 168 -35.97 -25.20 8.18
CA ASN A 168 -37.08 -24.91 9.09
C ASN A 168 -38.42 -24.73 8.35
N ARG A 169 -38.36 -24.31 7.07
CA ARG A 169 -39.55 -24.00 6.27
C ARG A 169 -39.79 -24.95 5.10
N SER A 170 -38.93 -25.97 4.93
CA SER A 170 -39.04 -26.99 3.89
C SER A 170 -39.08 -26.42 2.45
N MET A 171 -38.44 -25.28 2.22
CA MET A 171 -38.41 -24.59 0.92
C MET A 171 -37.22 -25.01 0.04
N THR A 172 -36.70 -26.23 0.22
CA THR A 172 -35.48 -26.70 -0.48
C THR A 172 -35.56 -26.62 -2.00
N ASN A 173 -36.74 -26.87 -2.58
CA ASN A 173 -36.96 -26.81 -4.02
C ASN A 173 -37.74 -25.56 -4.44
N ASP A 174 -37.86 -24.56 -3.56
CA ASP A 174 -38.56 -23.32 -3.87
C ASP A 174 -37.75 -22.51 -4.90
N PRO A 175 -38.33 -22.13 -6.05
CA PRO A 175 -37.61 -21.38 -7.09
C PRO A 175 -36.97 -20.07 -6.61
N LYS A 176 -37.55 -19.41 -5.59
CA LYS A 176 -36.99 -18.18 -5.02
C LYS A 176 -35.74 -18.48 -4.19
N VAL A 177 -35.73 -19.58 -3.44
CA VAL A 177 -34.55 -20.03 -2.67
C VAL A 177 -33.41 -20.40 -3.63
N LEU A 178 -33.72 -21.16 -4.68
CA LEU A 178 -32.73 -21.53 -5.72
C LEU A 178 -32.15 -20.30 -6.43
N ASN A 179 -32.96 -19.26 -6.67
CA ASN A 179 -32.49 -18.00 -7.24
C ASN A 179 -31.50 -17.27 -6.30
N ILE A 180 -31.79 -17.24 -5.00
CA ILE A 180 -30.89 -16.66 -3.99
C ILE A 180 -29.56 -17.45 -3.96
N GLU A 181 -29.61 -18.78 -3.96
CA GLU A 181 -28.41 -19.63 -4.01
C GLU A 181 -27.55 -19.33 -5.25
N THR A 182 -28.18 -19.19 -6.43
CA THR A 182 -27.47 -18.83 -7.67
C THR A 182 -26.76 -17.46 -7.54
N LYS A 183 -27.39 -16.48 -6.90
CA LYS A 183 -26.76 -15.17 -6.63
C LYS A 183 -25.58 -15.29 -5.67
N VAL A 184 -25.73 -16.11 -4.61
CA VAL A 184 -24.65 -16.42 -3.66
C VAL A 184 -23.46 -17.05 -4.38
N GLU A 185 -23.68 -18.03 -5.26
CA GLU A 185 -22.62 -18.68 -6.04
C GLU A 185 -21.87 -17.67 -6.94
N SER A 186 -22.61 -16.79 -7.60
CA SER A 186 -22.02 -15.72 -8.44
C SER A 186 -21.18 -14.73 -7.63
N ALA A 187 -21.66 -14.35 -6.43
CA ALA A 187 -20.93 -13.50 -5.51
C ALA A 187 -19.67 -14.20 -4.97
N GLN A 188 -19.77 -15.47 -4.57
CA GLN A 188 -18.65 -16.27 -4.05
C GLN A 188 -17.55 -16.45 -5.10
N SER A 189 -17.91 -16.66 -6.37
CA SER A 189 -16.95 -16.73 -7.47
C SER A 189 -16.15 -15.43 -7.62
N SER A 190 -16.83 -14.28 -7.58
CA SER A 190 -16.18 -12.97 -7.59
C SER A 190 -15.32 -12.74 -6.33
N LEU A 191 -15.80 -13.11 -5.15
CA LEU A 191 -15.06 -12.99 -3.89
C LEU A 191 -13.76 -13.83 -3.92
N ASN A 192 -13.82 -15.07 -4.42
CA ASN A 192 -12.63 -15.91 -4.57
C ASN A 192 -11.61 -15.28 -5.52
N SER A 193 -12.08 -14.65 -6.61
CA SER A 193 -11.21 -13.93 -7.55
C SER A 193 -10.56 -12.70 -6.87
N ALA A 194 -11.32 -11.94 -6.08
CA ALA A 194 -10.78 -10.82 -5.31
C ALA A 194 -9.71 -11.28 -4.29
N ASN A 195 -9.95 -12.39 -3.59
CA ASN A 195 -8.97 -13.00 -2.69
C ASN A 195 -7.70 -13.45 -3.41
N GLY A 196 -7.83 -14.01 -4.63
CA GLY A 196 -6.69 -14.33 -5.47
C GLY A 196 -5.87 -13.10 -5.85
N LEU A 197 -6.52 -11.98 -6.18
CA LEU A 197 -5.85 -10.71 -6.48
C LEU A 197 -5.18 -10.11 -5.23
N MET A 198 -5.81 -10.20 -4.05
CA MET A 198 -5.20 -9.83 -2.77
C MET A 198 -3.92 -10.60 -2.49
N ALA A 199 -3.93 -11.92 -2.70
CA ALA A 199 -2.78 -12.78 -2.48
C ALA A 199 -1.62 -12.47 -3.45
N ASN A 200 -1.93 -11.96 -4.65
CA ASN A 200 -0.95 -11.53 -5.65
C ASN A 200 -0.59 -10.04 -5.56
N GLU A 201 -0.93 -9.37 -4.44
CA GLU A 201 -0.64 -7.95 -4.18
C GLU A 201 -1.24 -6.97 -5.21
N ASN A 202 -2.24 -7.41 -5.98
CA ASN A 202 -2.94 -6.58 -6.95
C ASN A 202 -4.17 -5.92 -6.32
N TYR A 203 -3.91 -5.02 -5.37
CA TYR A 203 -4.94 -4.49 -4.46
C TYR A 203 -6.00 -3.63 -5.16
N ALA A 204 -5.62 -2.81 -6.14
CA ALA A 204 -6.58 -1.99 -6.90
C ALA A 204 -7.60 -2.86 -7.68
N GLN A 205 -7.13 -3.93 -8.34
CA GLN A 205 -8.03 -4.87 -9.00
C GLN A 205 -8.80 -5.72 -7.99
N ALA A 206 -8.16 -6.12 -6.89
CA ALA A 206 -8.83 -6.86 -5.81
C ALA A 206 -10.03 -6.08 -5.28
N TYR A 207 -9.88 -4.78 -5.02
CA TYR A 207 -10.98 -3.90 -4.63
C TYR A 207 -12.10 -3.88 -5.68
N THR A 208 -11.77 -3.68 -6.96
CA THR A 208 -12.78 -3.59 -8.04
C THR A 208 -13.60 -4.88 -8.13
N VAL A 209 -12.95 -6.03 -8.01
CA VAL A 209 -13.62 -7.34 -8.04
C VAL A 209 -14.38 -7.61 -6.74
N ALA A 210 -13.84 -7.21 -5.58
CA ALA A 210 -14.52 -7.30 -4.30
C ALA A 210 -15.81 -6.47 -4.28
N GLU A 211 -15.78 -5.27 -4.86
CA GLU A 211 -16.97 -4.41 -4.94
C GLU A 211 -18.05 -5.03 -5.83
N THR A 212 -17.65 -5.67 -6.94
CA THR A 212 -18.57 -6.46 -7.77
C THR A 212 -19.16 -7.63 -6.99
N ALA A 213 -18.35 -8.31 -6.17
CA ALA A 213 -18.81 -9.39 -5.31
C ALA A 213 -19.79 -8.87 -4.24
N HIS A 214 -19.50 -7.70 -3.65
CA HIS A 214 -20.32 -7.06 -2.63
C HIS A 214 -21.70 -6.69 -3.16
N GLN A 215 -21.79 -6.13 -4.37
CA GLN A 215 -23.06 -5.81 -5.02
C GLN A 215 -23.92 -7.07 -5.20
N LYS A 216 -23.34 -8.14 -5.74
CA LYS A 216 -24.05 -9.42 -5.92
C LYS A 216 -24.47 -10.06 -4.58
N ALA A 217 -23.60 -10.01 -3.58
CA ALA A 217 -23.90 -10.53 -2.24
C ALA A 217 -25.03 -9.74 -1.58
N SER A 218 -25.04 -8.40 -1.76
CA SER A 218 -26.10 -7.52 -1.25
C SER A 218 -27.43 -7.77 -1.94
N GLU A 219 -27.44 -8.02 -3.25
CA GLU A 219 -28.65 -8.43 -3.97
C GLU A 219 -29.20 -9.78 -3.50
N ALA A 220 -28.32 -10.74 -3.21
CA ALA A 220 -28.71 -12.03 -2.65
C ALA A 220 -29.32 -11.85 -1.26
N LEU A 221 -28.69 -11.06 -0.40
CA LEU A 221 -29.18 -10.74 0.93
C LEU A 221 -30.54 -10.04 0.89
N ALA A 222 -30.70 -9.02 0.06
CA ALA A 222 -31.97 -8.31 -0.09
C ALA A 222 -33.09 -9.24 -0.59
N SER A 223 -32.77 -10.16 -1.51
CA SER A 223 -33.72 -11.17 -1.99
C SER A 223 -34.12 -12.14 -0.87
N ALA A 224 -33.16 -12.55 -0.03
CA ALA A 224 -33.40 -13.41 1.12
C ALA A 224 -34.25 -12.72 2.20
N GLU A 225 -33.96 -11.46 2.53
CA GLU A 225 -34.74 -10.68 3.49
C GLU A 225 -36.19 -10.47 3.02
N ALA A 226 -36.37 -10.18 1.72
CA ALA A 226 -37.70 -10.05 1.13
C ALA A 226 -38.49 -11.36 1.20
N LEU A 227 -37.86 -12.49 0.85
CA LEU A 227 -38.50 -13.81 0.96
C LEU A 227 -38.85 -14.13 2.41
N TYR A 228 -37.93 -13.88 3.35
CA TYR A 228 -38.14 -14.11 4.77
C TYR A 228 -39.34 -13.33 5.31
N ALA A 229 -39.48 -12.06 4.91
CA ALA A 229 -40.62 -11.24 5.26
C ALA A 229 -41.94 -11.75 4.64
N GLU A 230 -41.91 -12.28 3.42
CA GLU A 230 -43.07 -12.88 2.77
C GLU A 230 -43.55 -14.14 3.50
N VAL A 231 -42.64 -15.08 3.76
CA VAL A 231 -43.00 -16.38 4.37
C VAL A 231 -43.28 -16.30 5.87
N SER A 232 -42.84 -15.22 6.54
CA SER A 232 -43.13 -14.99 7.95
C SER A 232 -44.51 -14.38 8.20
N LYS A 233 -45.14 -13.76 7.19
CA LYS A 233 -46.51 -13.23 7.29
C LYS A 233 -47.57 -14.32 7.49
N GLY A 234 -47.27 -15.58 7.16
CA GLY A 234 -48.21 -16.70 7.24
C GLY A 234 -48.11 -17.59 8.49
N ILE A 235 -47.12 -17.38 9.37
CA ILE A 235 -46.90 -18.21 10.58
C ILE A 235 -47.42 -17.52 11.86
N ILE A 236 -47.77 -16.24 11.79
CA ILE A 236 -48.34 -15.52 12.93
C ILE A 236 -49.87 -15.66 12.84
N PRO A 237 -50.55 -16.36 13.78
CA PRO A 237 -51.99 -16.23 13.88
C PRO A 237 -52.29 -14.75 14.13
N ASP A 238 -53.26 -14.19 13.40
CA ASP A 238 -53.77 -12.83 13.60
C ASP A 238 -54.36 -12.72 15.02
N MET A 239 -53.47 -12.53 15.99
CA MET A 239 -53.80 -12.25 17.38
C MET A 239 -53.71 -10.73 17.48
N GLY A 240 -54.89 -10.11 17.41
CA GLY A 240 -55.05 -8.67 17.42
C GLY A 240 -54.25 -8.00 18.54
N GLY A 241 -53.55 -6.94 18.15
CA GLY A 241 -53.04 -5.92 19.07
C GLY A 241 -51.71 -6.24 19.75
N ALA A 242 -50.70 -5.43 19.42
CA ALA A 242 -49.35 -5.35 20.01
C ALA A 242 -48.36 -6.43 19.52
N GLY A 243 -47.48 -5.99 18.61
CA GLY A 243 -46.47 -6.81 17.95
C GLY A 243 -45.50 -7.45 18.92
N ILE A 244 -45.42 -8.78 18.87
CA ILE A 244 -44.33 -9.56 19.44
C ILE A 244 -43.28 -9.70 18.34
N PHE A 245 -42.10 -9.22 18.66
CA PHE A 245 -41.10 -8.76 17.74
C PHE A 245 -40.25 -9.87 17.11
N VAL A 246 -39.76 -9.52 15.92
CA VAL A 246 -38.63 -10.01 15.12
C VAL A 246 -37.28 -9.95 15.90
N ILE A 247 -37.27 -10.21 17.22
CA ILE A 247 -36.09 -10.05 18.08
C ILE A 247 -35.06 -11.16 17.87
N ILE A 248 -35.47 -12.39 17.52
CA ILE A 248 -34.52 -13.51 17.45
C ILE A 248 -33.53 -13.36 16.28
N GLY A 249 -34.01 -12.93 15.11
CA GLY A 249 -33.14 -12.65 13.97
C GLY A 249 -32.18 -11.49 14.24
N ILE A 250 -32.68 -10.38 14.80
CA ILE A 250 -31.89 -9.17 15.05
C ILE A 250 -30.83 -9.40 16.14
N VAL A 251 -31.12 -10.18 17.19
CA VAL A 251 -30.15 -10.46 18.28
C VAL A 251 -29.00 -11.35 17.79
N VAL A 252 -29.28 -12.35 16.95
CA VAL A 252 -28.22 -13.17 16.32
C VAL A 252 -27.38 -12.33 15.36
N ILE A 253 -28.02 -11.40 14.63
CA ILE A 253 -27.33 -10.47 13.72
C ILE A 253 -26.38 -9.53 14.49
N ILE A 254 -26.79 -8.96 15.63
CA ILE A 254 -25.92 -8.11 16.46
C ILE A 254 -24.80 -8.95 17.09
N ALA A 255 -25.07 -10.19 17.49
CA ALA A 255 -24.06 -11.07 18.06
C ALA A 255 -22.96 -11.46 17.04
N ILE A 256 -23.31 -11.73 15.78
CA ILE A 256 -22.33 -12.07 14.74
C ILE A 256 -21.46 -10.85 14.40
N VAL A 257 -22.08 -9.67 14.20
CA VAL A 257 -21.35 -8.43 13.92
C VAL A 257 -20.46 -8.03 15.10
N GLY A 258 -20.97 -8.13 16.34
CA GLY A 258 -20.22 -7.83 17.57
C GLY A 258 -19.08 -8.82 17.84
N PHE A 259 -19.28 -10.11 17.58
CA PHE A 259 -18.25 -11.15 17.74
C PHE A 259 -17.06 -10.90 16.80
N PHE A 260 -17.29 -10.43 15.58
CA PHE A 260 -16.20 -10.14 14.64
C PHE A 260 -15.44 -8.85 14.94
N VAL A 261 -16.12 -7.78 15.38
CA VAL A 261 -15.44 -6.58 15.91
C VAL A 261 -14.56 -6.94 17.12
N TYR A 262 -15.04 -7.84 17.99
CA TYR A 262 -14.31 -8.31 19.16
C TYR A 262 -13.10 -9.19 18.79
N ARG A 263 -13.27 -10.20 17.91
CA ARG A 263 -12.20 -11.11 17.51
C ARG A 263 -11.07 -10.40 16.77
N ARG A 264 -11.38 -9.36 15.98
CA ARG A 264 -10.36 -8.52 15.34
C ARG A 264 -9.53 -7.75 16.34
N LYS A 265 -10.12 -7.10 17.35
CA LYS A 265 -9.34 -6.39 18.39
C LYS A 265 -8.30 -7.30 19.05
N THR A 266 -8.67 -8.55 19.32
CA THR A 266 -7.76 -9.51 19.96
C THR A 266 -6.70 -10.09 19.00
N SER A 267 -6.95 -10.18 17.69
CA SER A 267 -5.92 -10.69 16.75
C SER A 267 -4.81 -9.69 16.45
N TRP A 268 -5.06 -8.38 16.62
CA TRP A 268 -4.04 -7.34 16.50
C TRP A 268 -3.22 -7.17 17.79
N ASP A 269 -3.75 -7.55 18.95
CA ASP A 269 -3.05 -7.51 20.25
C ASP A 269 -2.11 -8.71 20.48
N GLU A 270 -2.22 -9.78 19.67
CA GLU A 270 -1.37 -10.98 19.75
C GLU A 270 -0.19 -10.99 18.75
N LEU A 271 -0.04 -9.93 17.95
CA LEU A 271 1.11 -9.74 17.07
C LEU A 271 1.77 -8.39 17.41
N GLY A 272 2.44 -8.36 18.56
CA GLY A 272 3.46 -7.36 18.85
C GLY A 272 4.63 -7.42 17.86
#